data_AF-A0A2W7AAN2-F1
#
_entry.id   AF-A0A2W7AAN2-F1
#
_cell.length_a   1.000
_cell.length_b   1.000
_cell.length_c   1.000
_cell.angle_alpha   90.00
_cell.angle_beta   90.00
_cell.angle_gamma   90.00
#
_symmetry.space_group_name_H-M   'P 1'
#
loop_
_entity.id
_entity.type
_entity.pdbx_description
1 polymer ?
#
loop_
_entity_poly.entity_id
_entity_poly.type
_entity_poly.pdbx_seq_one_letter_code
_entity_poly.pdbx_strand_id
1 'polypeptide(L)' 'MARDQVARLYRAAKTDSLLKAKLNQAPDLESFVEMAKAEGYDFTIEEWQQMTNFEVEELKCHLSEIPGI' A
#
# COMPACT_ATOMS: atom_id res chain seq x y z
N MET A 1 -0.04 11.43 11.06
CA MET A 1 1.06 10.60 11.61
C MET A 1 0.77 9.16 11.18
N ALA A 2 1.79 8.46 10.65
CA ALA A 2 1.78 7.15 9.96
C ALA A 2 0.87 6.95 8.73
N ARG A 3 -0.44 7.23 8.83
CA ARG A 3 -1.37 7.23 7.68
C ARG A 3 -0.90 8.14 6.53
N ASP A 4 -0.32 9.28 6.91
CA ASP A 4 0.29 10.21 5.97
C ASP A 4 1.52 9.62 5.25
N GLN A 5 2.30 8.79 5.95
CA GLN A 5 3.49 8.15 5.39
C GLN A 5 3.12 7.03 4.42
N VAL A 6 2.12 6.21 4.77
CA VAL A 6 1.57 5.19 3.88
C VAL A 6 0.96 5.84 2.62
N ALA A 7 0.18 6.92 2.78
CA ALA A 7 -0.38 7.65 1.65
C ALA A 7 0.69 8.32 0.78
N ARG A 8 1.77 8.85 1.40
CA ARG A 8 2.92 9.40 0.68
C ARG A 8 3.68 8.31 -0.09
N LEU A 9 3.94 7.16 0.53
CA LEU A 9 4.55 6.01 -0.13
C LEU A 9 3.68 5.53 -1.29
N TYR A 10 2.37 5.45 -1.11
CA TYR A 10 1.45 5.00 -2.15
C TYR A 10 1.38 5.97 -3.33
N ARG A 11 1.39 7.29 -3.06
CA ARG A 11 1.51 8.34 -4.11
C ARG A 11 2.87 8.31 -4.79
N ALA A 12 3.94 8.12 -4.03
CA ALA A 12 5.29 7.98 -4.55
C ALA A 12 5.38 6.73 -5.44
N ALA A 13 4.88 5.58 -5.00
CA ALA A 13 4.84 4.35 -5.80
C ALA A 13 3.93 4.45 -7.03
N LYS A 14 2.86 5.27 -7.00
CA LYS A 14 2.03 5.56 -8.18
C LYS A 14 2.76 6.39 -9.23
N THR A 15 3.62 7.31 -8.80
CA THR A 15 4.37 8.21 -9.70
C THR A 15 5.70 7.58 -10.12
N ASP A 16 6.31 6.83 -9.22
CA ASP A 16 7.64 6.26 -9.30
C ASP A 16 7.53 4.74 -9.44
N SER A 17 7.52 4.30 -10.70
CA SER A 17 7.35 2.89 -11.06
C SER A 17 8.50 2.01 -10.53
N LEU A 18 9.66 2.61 -10.30
CA LEU A 18 10.84 1.94 -9.73
C LEU A 18 10.62 1.64 -8.25
N LEU A 19 10.16 2.64 -7.48
CA LEU A 19 9.80 2.45 -6.07
C LEU A 19 8.71 1.38 -5.92
N LYS A 20 7.68 1.42 -6.78
CA LYS A 20 6.62 0.39 -6.79
C LYS A 20 7.15 -1.01 -7.11
N ALA A 21 8.04 -1.15 -8.08
CA ALA A 21 8.60 -2.44 -8.45
C ALA A 21 9.47 -3.01 -7.31
N LYS A 22 10.30 -2.16 -6.70
CA LYS A 22 11.16 -2.50 -5.56
C LYS A 22 10.35 -2.95 -4.35
N LEU A 23 9.27 -2.24 -4.05
CA LEU A 23 8.35 -2.61 -2.97
C LEU A 23 7.53 -3.87 -3.30
N ASN A 24 7.14 -4.09 -4.57
CA ASN A 24 6.47 -5.33 -5.00
C ASN A 24 7.39 -6.56 -5.05
N GLN A 25 8.71 -6.36 -4.99
CA GLN A 25 9.68 -7.46 -4.84
C GLN A 25 9.73 -8.00 -3.41
N ALA A 26 9.12 -7.29 -2.44
CA ALA A 26 9.00 -7.78 -1.08
C ALA A 26 8.19 -9.09 -1.07
N PRO A 27 8.76 -10.20 -0.55
CA PRO A 27 8.02 -11.46 -0.43
C PRO A 27 6.94 -11.38 0.67
N ASP A 28 7.17 -10.53 1.66
CA ASP A 28 6.33 -10.37 2.85
C ASP A 28 6.16 -8.89 3.21
N LEU A 29 5.08 -8.57 3.94
CA LEU A 29 4.83 -7.19 4.41
C LEU A 29 5.93 -6.66 5.32
N GLU A 30 6.62 -7.53 6.05
CA GLU A 30 7.71 -7.14 6.94
C GLU A 30 8.88 -6.56 6.13
N SER A 31 9.30 -7.25 5.07
CA SER A 31 10.30 -6.73 4.12
C SER A 31 9.82 -5.49 3.38
N PHE A 32 8.53 -5.39 3.08
CA PHE A 32 7.94 -4.19 2.45
C PHE A 32 8.09 -2.96 3.36
N VAL A 33 7.74 -3.10 4.64
CA VAL A 33 7.81 -2.02 5.63
C VAL A 33 9.26 -1.64 5.92
N GLU A 34 10.16 -2.61 6.01
CA GLU A 34 11.60 -2.33 6.16
C GLU A 34 12.16 -1.55 4.97
N MET A 35 11.79 -1.92 3.74
CA MET A 35 12.19 -1.18 2.54
C MET A 35 11.61 0.24 2.52
N ALA A 36 10.35 0.41 2.91
CA ALA A 36 9.74 1.72 3.01
C ALA A 36 10.39 2.60 4.11
N LYS A 37 10.73 2.02 5.26
CA LYS A 37 11.51 2.70 6.31
C LYS A 37 12.88 3.14 5.82
N ALA A 38 13.57 2.30 5.04
CA ALA A 38 14.86 2.64 4.44
C ALA A 38 14.76 3.82 3.45
N GLU A 39 13.61 4.01 2.80
CA GLU A 39 13.33 5.14 1.91
C GLU A 39 12.83 6.39 2.69
N GLY A 40 12.76 6.33 4.02
CA GLY A 40 12.38 7.45 4.89
C GLY A 40 10.90 7.48 5.30
N TYR A 41 10.15 6.41 5.02
CA TYR A 41 8.75 6.29 5.42
C TYR A 41 8.62 5.47 6.70
N ASP A 42 8.37 6.13 7.82
CA ASP A 42 8.20 5.46 9.12
C ASP A 42 6.74 5.07 9.35
N PHE A 43 6.43 3.78 9.17
CA PHE A 43 5.14 3.16 9.50
C PHE A 43 5.34 1.68 9.83
N THR A 44 4.34 1.03 10.45
CA THR A 44 4.36 -0.40 10.80
C THR A 44 3.54 -1.26 9.84
N ILE A 45 3.74 -2.58 9.92
CA ILE A 45 2.94 -3.58 9.18
C ILE A 45 1.46 -3.44 9.53
N GLU A 46 1.14 -3.27 10.81
CA GLU A 46 -0.25 -3.11 11.28
C GLU A 46 -0.92 -1.89 10.65
N GLU A 47 -0.19 -0.78 10.52
CA GLU A 47 -0.71 0.45 9.91
C GLU A 47 -0.89 0.31 8.40
N TRP A 48 0.06 -0.35 7.75
CA TRP A 48 -0.05 -0.68 6.33
C TRP A 48 -1.24 -1.60 6.07
N GLN A 49 -1.39 -2.68 6.84
CA GLN A 49 -2.53 -3.59 6.76
C GLN A 49 -3.81 -2.85 7.07
N GLN A 50 -3.87 -1.98 8.07
CA GLN A 50 -5.08 -1.23 8.33
C GLN A 50 -5.46 -0.36 7.13
N MET A 51 -4.52 0.33 6.47
CA MET A 51 -4.84 1.15 5.29
C MET A 51 -5.18 0.33 4.05
N THR A 52 -4.36 -0.66 3.70
CA THR A 52 -4.61 -1.50 2.50
C THR A 52 -5.79 -2.44 2.68
N ASN A 53 -6.03 -2.96 3.89
CA ASN A 53 -7.22 -3.76 4.17
C ASN A 53 -8.49 -2.90 4.14
N PHE A 54 -8.42 -1.64 4.61
CA PHE A 54 -9.51 -0.68 4.40
C PHE A 54 -9.75 -0.42 2.90
N GLU A 55 -8.69 -0.20 2.13
CA GLU A 55 -8.78 -0.02 0.68
C GLU A 55 -9.38 -1.26 -0.01
N VAL A 56 -9.05 -2.48 0.44
CA VAL A 56 -9.57 -3.76 -0.13
C VAL A 56 -11.01 -4.04 0.29
N GLU A 57 -11.42 -3.71 1.52
CA GLU A 57 -12.83 -3.81 1.93
C GLU A 57 -13.71 -2.76 1.23
N GLU A 58 -13.23 -1.52 1.05
CA GLU A 58 -13.95 -0.51 0.26
C GLU A 58 -14.03 -0.87 -1.24
N LEU A 59 -12.98 -1.48 -1.82
CA LEU A 59 -13.00 -1.94 -3.22
C LEU A 59 -13.87 -3.18 -3.45
N LYS A 60 -14.04 -4.05 -2.44
CA LYS A 60 -14.98 -5.18 -2.54
C LYS A 60 -16.43 -4.73 -2.57
N CYS A 61 -16.78 -3.62 -1.94
CA CYS A 61 -18.13 -3.06 -2.04
C CYS A 61 -18.44 -2.43 -3.40
N HIS A 62 -17.44 -2.09 -4.23
CA HIS A 62 -17.68 -1.47 -5.55
C HIS A 62 -17.53 -2.43 -6.75
N LEU A 63 -17.08 -3.68 -6.56
CA LEU A 63 -16.93 -4.67 -7.64
C LEU A 63 -18.11 -5.64 -7.76
N SER A 64 -19.16 -5.49 -6.93
CA SER A 64 -20.41 -6.28 -7.04
C SER A 64 -21.49 -5.62 -7.90
N GLU A 65 -21.15 -4.58 -8.66
CA GLU A 65 -22.03 -3.98 -9.67
C GLU A 65 -21.35 -3.94 -11.03
N ILE A 66 -21.06 -5.10 -11.61
CA ILE A 66 -21.10 -5.22 -13.07
C ILE A 66 -22.49 -5.80 -13.42
N PRO A 67 -23.53 -4.95 -13.59
CA PRO A 67 -24.77 -5.42 -14.17
C PRO A 67 -24.52 -5.78 -15.62
N GLY A 68 -24.57 -7.07 -15.91
CA GLY A 68 -24.89 -7.63 -17.21
C GLY A 68 -23.89 -7.38 -18.35
N ILE A 69 -23.16 -8.43 -18.71
CA ILE A 69 -23.00 -8.86 -20.11
C ILE A 69 -22.84 -10.38 -20.14
#